data_AF-A0A8H6FQV0-F1
#
_entry.id   AF-A0A8H6FQV0-F1
#
_cell.length_a   1.000
_cell.length_b   1.000
_cell.length_c   1.000
_cell.angle_alpha   90.00
_cell.angle_beta   90.00
_cell.angle_gamma   90.00
#
_symmetry.space_group_name_H-M   'P 1'
#
loop_
_entity.id
_entity.type
_entity.pdbx_description
1 polymer ?
#
loop_
_entity_poly.entity_id
_entity_poly.type
_entity_poly.pdbx_seq_one_letter_code
_entity_poly.pdbx_strand_id
1 'polypeptide(L)'
;MAEQAYFSRFQTFAPDPQATVLENFAQLAISNGWGRKSQEYKDERKSYMIALADTHIESIERGGAAEKLAGLQGLCKELRVCPIPTSITQCKKKLRTVHVCIVDLIDSRRLGGTRVHIFPCHRELQQHIKKKKHYFPKYEAKEKEDGLLKVLLRKIKG
;
A
#
# COMPACT_ATOMS: atom_id res chain seq x y z
N MET A 1 4.11 -13.39 7.72
CA MET A 1 3.54 -12.28 6.89
C MET A 1 4.66 -11.68 6.05
N ALA A 2 4.38 -11.23 4.82
CA ALA A 2 5.43 -10.87 3.85
C ALA A 2 6.32 -9.68 4.29
N GLU A 3 5.76 -8.70 5.00
CA GLU A 3 6.56 -7.58 5.56
C GLU A 3 7.60 -8.08 6.58
N GLN A 4 7.21 -8.97 7.49
CA GLN A 4 8.13 -9.58 8.46
C GLN A 4 9.19 -10.45 7.76
N ALA A 5 8.78 -11.22 6.75
CA ALA A 5 9.68 -12.04 5.94
C ALA A 5 10.67 -11.18 5.11
N TYR A 6 10.27 -9.97 4.72
CA TYR A 6 11.18 -9.01 4.08
C TYR A 6 12.27 -8.57 5.06
N PHE A 7 11.88 -8.13 6.28
CA PHE A 7 12.85 -7.67 7.27
C PHE A 7 13.75 -8.79 7.82
N SER A 8 13.30 -10.04 7.86
CA SER A 8 14.13 -11.17 8.33
C SER A 8 15.36 -11.45 7.46
N ARG A 9 15.44 -10.87 6.25
CA ARG A 9 16.65 -10.90 5.41
C ARG A 9 17.78 -10.04 5.97
N PHE A 10 17.49 -9.13 6.90
CA PHE A 10 18.41 -8.16 7.48
C PHE A 10 18.55 -8.39 8.98
N GLN A 11 19.38 -9.36 9.36
CA GLN A 11 19.49 -9.87 10.74
C GLN A 11 19.83 -8.80 11.79
N THR A 12 20.47 -7.70 11.40
CA THR A 12 20.89 -6.61 12.29
C THR A 12 19.90 -5.44 12.35
N PHE A 13 18.80 -5.51 11.60
CA PHE A 13 17.82 -4.42 11.53
C PHE A 13 16.52 -4.80 12.25
N ALA A 14 16.11 -3.97 13.20
CA ALA A 14 14.81 -4.07 13.85
C ALA A 14 13.92 -2.90 13.36
N PRO A 15 12.79 -3.17 12.68
CA PRO A 15 11.86 -2.12 12.28
C PRO A 15 11.17 -1.51 13.50
N ASP A 16 11.02 -0.18 13.50
CA ASP A 16 10.26 0.55 14.50
C ASP A 16 8.76 0.46 14.18
N PRO A 17 7.94 -0.16 15.05
CA PRO A 17 6.50 -0.30 14.83
C PRO A 17 5.75 1.04 14.86
N GLN A 18 6.33 2.10 15.42
CA GLN A 18 5.74 3.44 15.49
C GLN A 18 6.22 4.37 14.35
N ALA A 19 7.21 3.94 13.57
CA ALA A 19 7.67 4.70 12.41
C ALA A 19 6.84 4.38 11.17
N THR A 20 6.70 5.37 10.28
CA THR A 20 6.09 5.17 8.95
C THR A 20 6.89 4.14 8.13
N VAL A 21 6.27 3.60 7.10
CA VAL A 21 6.93 2.65 6.20
C VAL A 21 8.17 3.28 5.54
N LEU A 22 8.12 4.55 5.15
CA LEU A 22 9.26 5.20 4.52
C LEU A 22 10.39 5.52 5.51
N GLU A 23 10.06 5.83 6.76
CA GLU A 23 11.07 6.01 7.82
C GLU A 23 11.78 4.68 8.12
N ASN A 24 11.03 3.60 8.29
CA ASN A 24 11.60 2.26 8.47
C ASN A 24 12.52 1.86 7.31
N PHE A 25 12.09 2.10 6.07
CA PHE A 25 12.92 1.83 4.90
C PHE A 25 14.18 2.72 4.86
N ALA A 26 14.06 3.99 5.22
CA ALA A 26 15.20 4.90 5.26
C ALA A 26 16.24 4.46 6.29
N GLN A 27 15.81 4.01 7.47
CA GLN A 27 16.70 3.47 8.49
C GLN A 27 17.39 2.19 8.02
N LEU A 28 16.65 1.28 7.38
CA LEU A 28 17.22 0.07 6.79
C LEU A 28 18.26 0.39 5.71
N ALA A 29 17.97 1.37 4.84
CA ALA A 29 18.91 1.80 3.82
C ALA A 29 20.19 2.41 4.41
N ILE A 30 20.08 3.16 5.51
CA ILE A 30 21.24 3.70 6.23
C ILE A 30 22.06 2.56 6.84
N SER A 31 21.43 1.59 7.51
CA SER A 31 22.15 0.49 8.17
C SER A 31 22.89 -0.41 7.19
N ASN A 32 22.43 -0.49 5.94
CA ASN A 32 23.06 -1.28 4.87
C ASN A 32 23.91 -0.44 3.91
N GLY A 33 24.08 0.87 4.16
CA GLY A 33 24.92 1.75 3.33
C GLY A 33 24.38 2.01 1.92
N TRP A 34 23.08 1.84 1.67
CA TRP A 34 22.49 2.03 0.34
C TRP A 34 22.31 3.51 0.02
N GLY A 35 23.08 4.00 -0.95
CA GLY A 35 22.90 5.35 -1.47
C GLY A 35 21.55 5.52 -2.17
N ARG A 36 20.84 6.64 -1.95
CA ARG A 36 19.49 6.89 -2.52
C ARG A 36 19.39 6.78 -4.04
N LYS A 37 20.52 6.94 -4.75
CA LYS A 37 20.61 6.82 -6.22
C LYS A 37 21.08 5.43 -6.68
N SER A 38 21.55 4.59 -5.76
CA SER A 38 22.08 3.27 -6.05
C SER A 38 20.97 2.34 -6.56
N GLN A 39 21.38 1.28 -7.24
CA GLN A 39 20.44 0.31 -7.79
C GLN A 39 19.81 -0.53 -6.66
N GLU A 40 20.61 -0.88 -5.65
CA GLU A 40 20.22 -1.60 -4.44
C GLU A 40 19.12 -0.86 -3.69
N TYR A 41 19.26 0.46 -3.47
CA TYR A 41 18.21 1.25 -2.83
C TYR A 41 16.88 1.17 -3.59
N LYS A 42 16.91 1.24 -4.93
CA LYS A 42 15.69 1.21 -5.75
C LYS A 42 15.04 -0.16 -5.73
N ASP A 43 15.83 -1.21 -5.83
CA ASP A 43 15.36 -2.59 -5.87
C ASP A 43 14.83 -3.03 -4.52
N GLU A 44 15.53 -2.73 -3.43
CA GLU A 44 15.06 -3.02 -2.07
C GLU A 44 13.85 -2.18 -1.70
N ARG A 45 13.80 -0.90 -2.12
CA ARG A 45 12.59 -0.09 -1.91
C ARG A 45 11.41 -0.71 -2.65
N LYS A 46 11.62 -1.18 -3.88
CA LYS A 46 10.57 -1.85 -4.64
C LYS A 46 10.11 -3.09 -3.87
N SER A 47 11.02 -4.01 -3.53
CA SER A 47 10.73 -5.26 -2.81
C SER A 47 10.00 -5.03 -1.47
N TYR A 48 10.40 -4.00 -0.72
CA TYR A 48 9.74 -3.66 0.53
C TYR A 48 8.29 -3.19 0.32
N MET A 49 8.07 -2.29 -0.63
CA MET A 49 6.74 -1.77 -0.96
C MET A 49 5.78 -2.88 -1.40
N ILE A 50 6.32 -3.90 -2.07
CA ILE A 50 5.59 -5.09 -2.50
C ILE A 50 5.17 -5.92 -1.30
N ALA A 51 6.10 -6.24 -0.41
CA ALA A 51 5.82 -6.99 0.81
C ALA A 51 4.77 -6.29 1.70
N LEU A 52 4.78 -4.96 1.72
CA LEU A 52 3.78 -4.14 2.38
C LEU A 52 2.39 -4.27 1.72
N ALA A 53 2.28 -4.10 0.41
CA ALA A 53 0.99 -4.27 -0.28
C ALA A 53 0.47 -5.71 -0.20
N ASP A 54 1.35 -6.68 -0.23
CA ASP A 54 1.00 -8.09 -0.07
C ASP A 54 0.37 -8.34 1.31
N THR A 55 1.00 -7.83 2.37
CA THR A 55 0.52 -7.98 3.75
C THR A 55 -0.76 -7.21 4.01
N HIS A 56 -0.80 -5.94 3.58
CA HIS A 56 -1.84 -4.99 3.99
C HIS A 56 -2.95 -4.80 2.96
N ILE A 57 -2.82 -5.23 1.71
CA ILE A 57 -3.84 -5.00 0.68
C ILE A 57 -4.26 -6.31 0.04
N GLU A 58 -3.33 -7.01 -0.61
CA GLU A 58 -3.62 -8.22 -1.37
C GLU A 58 -3.96 -9.43 -0.49
N SER A 59 -3.65 -9.40 0.81
CA SER A 59 -4.04 -10.46 1.75
C SER A 59 -5.56 -10.68 1.80
N ILE A 60 -6.37 -9.64 1.52
CA ILE A 60 -7.84 -9.73 1.37
C ILE A 60 -8.24 -10.72 0.27
N GLU A 61 -7.42 -10.86 -0.77
CA GLU A 61 -7.74 -11.70 -1.93
C GLU A 61 -7.46 -13.20 -1.71
N ARG A 62 -6.80 -13.58 -0.60
CA ARG A 62 -6.38 -14.97 -0.33
C ARG A 62 -7.44 -15.84 0.33
N GLY A 63 -8.44 -15.23 0.94
CA GLY A 63 -9.52 -15.93 1.62
C GLY A 63 -10.57 -16.50 0.65
N GLY A 64 -11.49 -17.29 1.21
CA GLY A 64 -12.70 -17.73 0.51
C GLY A 64 -13.61 -16.56 0.13
N ALA A 65 -14.67 -16.83 -0.65
CA ALA A 65 -15.56 -15.78 -1.17
C ALA A 65 -16.17 -14.89 -0.07
N ALA A 66 -16.57 -15.49 1.07
CA ALA A 66 -17.12 -14.76 2.22
C ALA A 66 -16.07 -13.85 2.89
N GLU A 67 -14.86 -14.37 3.15
CA GLU A 67 -13.75 -13.61 3.75
C GLU A 67 -13.30 -12.47 2.84
N LYS A 68 -13.21 -12.73 1.53
CA LYS A 68 -12.89 -11.72 0.52
C LYS A 68 -13.91 -10.60 0.49
N LEU A 69 -15.20 -10.95 0.50
CA LEU A 69 -16.27 -9.96 0.56
C LEU A 69 -16.18 -9.13 1.84
N ALA A 70 -16.02 -9.76 3.00
CA ALA A 70 -15.89 -9.08 4.28
C ALA A 70 -14.67 -8.13 4.30
N GLY A 71 -13.51 -8.57 3.81
CA GLY A 71 -12.31 -7.74 3.70
C GLY A 71 -12.48 -6.55 2.75
N LEU A 72 -13.13 -6.75 1.61
CA LEU A 72 -13.46 -5.66 0.66
C LEU A 72 -14.47 -4.67 1.24
N GLN A 73 -15.47 -5.14 1.98
CA GLN A 73 -16.43 -4.29 2.68
C GLN A 73 -15.78 -3.49 3.81
N GLY A 74 -14.85 -4.11 4.56
CA GLY A 74 -14.02 -3.43 5.55
C GLY A 74 -13.18 -2.32 4.93
N LEU A 75 -12.52 -2.59 3.80
CA LEU A 75 -11.78 -1.58 3.05
C LEU A 75 -12.70 -0.48 2.49
N CYS A 76 -13.89 -0.82 2.00
CA CYS A 76 -14.89 0.18 1.59
C CYS A 76 -15.26 1.11 2.75
N LYS A 77 -15.46 0.58 3.95
CA LYS A 77 -15.75 1.35 5.16
C LYS A 77 -14.59 2.27 5.55
N GLU A 78 -13.36 1.76 5.57
CA GLU A 78 -12.13 2.53 5.85
C GLU A 78 -11.97 3.70 4.86
N LEU A 79 -12.29 3.45 3.59
CA LEU A 79 -12.25 4.43 2.50
C LEU A 79 -13.58 5.19 2.31
N ARG A 80 -14.47 5.18 3.31
CA ARG A 80 -15.71 5.96 3.38
C ARG A 80 -16.63 5.79 2.17
N VAL A 81 -16.61 4.61 1.55
CA VAL A 81 -17.58 4.23 0.52
C VAL A 81 -18.93 3.97 1.19
N CYS A 82 -19.93 4.76 0.80
CA CYS A 82 -21.30 4.63 1.28
C CYS A 82 -22.28 4.68 0.08
N PRO A 83 -23.29 3.80 0.02
CA PRO A 83 -23.50 2.63 0.87
C PRO A 83 -22.40 1.57 0.68
N ILE A 84 -22.16 0.75 1.71
CA ILE A 84 -21.23 -0.39 1.61
C ILE A 84 -21.82 -1.41 0.63
N PRO A 85 -21.10 -1.78 -0.45
CA PRO A 85 -21.64 -2.71 -1.44
C PRO A 85 -21.77 -4.14 -0.92
N THR A 86 -22.65 -4.92 -1.54
CA THR A 86 -23.00 -6.27 -1.06
C THR A 86 -22.30 -7.40 -1.83
N SER A 87 -21.52 -7.08 -2.87
CA SER A 87 -20.75 -8.06 -3.64
C SER A 87 -19.31 -7.62 -3.92
N ILE A 88 -18.44 -8.62 -4.16
CA ILE A 88 -17.02 -8.42 -4.48
C ILE A 88 -16.86 -7.45 -5.66
N THR A 89 -17.60 -7.69 -6.75
CA THR A 89 -17.55 -6.88 -7.96
C THR A 89 -17.97 -5.43 -7.69
N GLN A 90 -19.04 -5.22 -6.91
CA GLN A 90 -19.48 -3.86 -6.58
C GLN A 90 -18.49 -3.14 -5.67
N CYS A 91 -17.90 -3.84 -4.68
CA CYS A 91 -16.84 -3.29 -3.84
C CYS A 91 -15.66 -2.81 -4.68
N LYS A 92 -15.11 -3.69 -5.53
CA LYS A 92 -14.00 -3.33 -6.43
C LYS A 92 -14.36 -2.15 -7.34
N LYS A 93 -15.57 -2.13 -7.91
CA LYS A 93 -16.04 -1.01 -8.76
C LYS A 93 -16.05 0.32 -8.01
N LYS A 94 -16.50 0.35 -6.76
CA LYS A 94 -16.50 1.57 -5.93
C LYS A 94 -15.08 1.95 -5.49
N LEU A 95 -14.26 1.00 -5.10
CA LEU A 95 -12.86 1.25 -4.73
C LEU A 95 -12.05 1.83 -5.89
N ARG A 96 -12.36 1.47 -7.15
CA ARG A 96 -11.77 2.09 -8.35
C ARG A 96 -12.06 3.58 -8.50
N THR A 97 -13.08 4.13 -7.83
CA THR A 97 -13.39 5.56 -7.89
C THR A 97 -12.76 6.35 -6.75
N VAL A 98 -12.21 5.68 -5.73
CA VAL A 98 -11.56 6.34 -4.60
C VAL A 98 -10.15 6.77 -4.99
N HIS A 99 -9.75 7.99 -4.60
CA HIS A 99 -8.37 8.46 -4.74
C HIS A 99 -7.71 8.45 -3.37
N VAL A 100 -6.85 7.45 -3.13
CA VAL A 100 -6.11 7.29 -1.88
C VAL A 100 -4.63 7.04 -2.17
N CYS A 101 -3.75 7.53 -1.30
CA CYS A 101 -2.34 7.17 -1.35
C CYS A 101 -2.15 5.82 -0.66
N ILE A 102 -1.65 4.81 -1.39
CA ILE A 102 -1.45 3.45 -0.86
C ILE A 102 -0.48 3.45 0.32
N VAL A 103 0.57 4.25 0.28
CA VAL A 103 1.53 4.38 1.39
C VAL A 103 0.83 4.88 2.64
N ASP A 104 0.05 5.97 2.53
CA ASP A 104 -0.68 6.52 3.67
C ASP A 104 -1.73 5.56 4.21
N LEU A 105 -2.37 4.76 3.36
CA LEU A 105 -3.32 3.72 3.78
C LEU A 105 -2.63 2.66 4.65
N ILE A 106 -1.44 2.22 4.23
CA ILE A 106 -0.66 1.23 4.97
C ILE A 106 -0.15 1.82 6.28
N ASP A 107 0.36 3.06 6.27
CA ASP A 107 0.77 3.76 7.49
C ASP A 107 -0.41 3.95 8.45
N SER A 108 -1.59 4.32 7.93
CA SER A 108 -2.83 4.42 8.71
C SER A 108 -3.12 3.12 9.47
N ARG A 109 -3.01 1.97 8.80
CA ARG A 109 -3.24 0.65 9.43
C ARG A 109 -2.15 0.27 10.43
N ARG A 110 -0.89 0.55 10.13
CA ARG A 110 0.26 0.24 11.01
C ARG A 110 0.24 1.09 12.28
N LEU A 111 -0.08 2.37 12.16
CA LEU A 111 0.01 3.36 13.24
C LEU A 111 -1.32 3.54 14.00
N GLY A 112 -2.06 2.45 14.21
CA GLY A 112 -3.25 2.45 15.08
C GLY A 112 -4.56 2.92 14.43
N GLY A 113 -4.69 2.83 13.10
CA GLY A 113 -5.96 3.09 12.40
C GLY A 113 -6.32 4.56 12.27
N THR A 114 -5.31 5.44 12.12
CA THR A 114 -5.57 6.87 11.90
C THR A 114 -6.36 7.08 10.61
N ARG A 115 -7.16 8.15 10.54
CA ARG A 115 -7.99 8.37 9.34
C ARG A 115 -7.12 8.66 8.12
N VAL A 116 -7.09 7.72 7.17
CA VAL A 116 -6.46 7.95 5.86
C VAL A 116 -7.17 9.09 5.11
N HIS A 117 -6.37 9.91 4.43
CA HIS A 117 -6.89 11.00 3.61
C HIS A 117 -7.38 10.47 2.25
N ILE A 118 -8.63 10.80 1.92
CA ILE A 118 -9.23 10.49 0.62
C ILE A 118 -9.26 11.78 -0.19
N PHE A 119 -8.58 11.77 -1.32
CA PHE A 119 -8.48 12.92 -2.20
C PHE A 119 -9.74 13.05 -3.06
N PRO A 120 -10.23 14.27 -3.32
CA PRO A 120 -11.40 14.48 -4.17
C PRO A 120 -11.12 14.18 -5.65
N CYS A 121 -9.86 14.28 -6.08
CA CYS A 121 -9.50 14.02 -7.47
C CYS A 121 -8.09 13.44 -7.64
N HIS A 122 -7.85 12.87 -8.82
CA HIS A 122 -6.56 12.31 -9.20
C HIS A 122 -5.41 13.33 -9.14
N ARG A 123 -5.66 14.60 -9.48
CA ARG A 123 -4.64 15.66 -9.50
C ARG A 123 -4.09 15.93 -8.11
N GLU A 124 -4.95 16.04 -7.11
CA GLU A 124 -4.55 16.28 -5.72
C GLU A 124 -3.81 15.09 -5.12
N LEU A 125 -4.29 13.86 -5.38
CA LEU A 125 -3.57 12.64 -5.01
C LEU A 125 -2.15 12.64 -5.62
N GLN A 126 -2.02 13.02 -6.89
CA GLN A 126 -0.73 13.09 -7.56
C GLN A 126 0.19 14.16 -6.94
N GLN A 127 -0.33 15.35 -6.64
CA GLN A 127 0.45 16.41 -5.98
C GLN A 127 0.96 15.95 -4.60
N HIS A 128 0.10 15.30 -3.82
CA HIS A 128 0.47 14.75 -2.52
C HIS A 128 1.56 13.69 -2.62
N ILE A 129 1.40 12.71 -3.52
CA ILE A 129 2.41 11.66 -3.75
C ILE A 129 3.75 12.28 -4.18
N LYS A 130 3.74 13.28 -5.07
CA LYS A 130 4.96 13.98 -5.51
C LYS A 130 5.63 14.77 -4.39
N LYS A 131 4.84 15.44 -3.55
CA LYS A 131 5.32 16.24 -2.41
C LYS A 131 5.94 15.35 -1.34
N LYS A 132 5.25 14.28 -0.93
CA LYS A 132 5.72 13.36 0.12
C LYS A 132 6.69 12.28 -0.38
N LYS A 133 6.86 12.11 -1.70
CA LYS A 133 7.61 10.99 -2.31
C LYS A 133 7.02 9.61 -1.99
N HIS A 134 5.70 9.55 -1.77
CA HIS A 134 4.95 8.34 -1.47
C HIS A 134 4.63 7.52 -2.73
N TYR A 135 5.66 7.24 -3.53
CA TYR A 135 5.51 6.49 -4.76
C TYR A 135 5.35 5.00 -4.49
N PHE A 136 4.34 4.40 -5.10
CA PHE A 136 4.13 2.96 -5.11
C PHE A 136 4.57 2.37 -6.47
N PRO A 137 5.36 1.27 -6.49
CA PRO A 137 5.84 0.68 -7.74
C PRO A 137 4.68 0.15 -8.61
N LYS A 138 4.73 0.48 -9.91
CA LYS A 138 3.63 0.22 -10.86
C LYS A 138 3.66 -1.20 -11.46
N TYR A 139 4.82 -1.85 -11.44
CA TYR A 139 5.09 -3.09 -12.18
C TYR A 139 4.23 -4.26 -11.67
N GLU A 140 4.00 -4.34 -10.36
CA GLU A 140 3.33 -5.52 -9.76
C GLU A 140 1.81 -5.47 -9.77
N ALA A 141 1.24 -4.26 -9.87
CA ALA A 141 -0.19 -4.12 -10.11
C ALA A 141 -0.64 -4.69 -11.48
N LYS A 142 0.30 -5.14 -12.33
CA LYS A 142 0.00 -5.74 -13.63
C LYS A 142 -0.21 -7.25 -13.59
N GLU A 143 0.25 -7.95 -12.55
CA GLU A 143 0.23 -9.42 -12.56
C GLU A 143 -1.18 -10.02 -12.42
N LYS A 144 -2.10 -9.29 -11.78
CA LYS A 144 -3.50 -9.71 -11.65
C LYS A 144 -4.41 -8.67 -12.29
N GLU A 145 -5.10 -9.07 -13.36
CA GLU A 145 -5.88 -8.15 -14.19
C GLU A 145 -7.00 -7.42 -13.42
N ASP A 146 -7.45 -8.01 -12.30
CA ASP A 146 -8.42 -7.46 -11.33
C ASP A 146 -7.91 -7.54 -9.86
N GLY A 147 -6.59 -7.51 -9.64
CA GLY A 147 -6.01 -7.48 -8.29
C GLY A 147 -6.43 -6.24 -7.50
N LEU A 148 -6.58 -6.36 -6.18
CA LEU A 148 -7.04 -5.27 -5.32
C LEU A 148 -6.07 -4.08 -5.32
N LEU A 149 -4.77 -4.34 -5.40
CA LEU A 149 -3.75 -3.31 -5.55
C LEU A 149 -3.94 -2.52 -6.84
N LYS A 150 -4.25 -3.21 -7.96
CA LYS A 150 -4.55 -2.56 -9.24
C LYS A 150 -5.83 -1.72 -9.18
N VAL A 151 -6.83 -2.20 -8.44
CA VAL A 151 -8.09 -1.47 -8.18
C VAL A 151 -7.84 -0.13 -7.49
N LEU A 152 -6.91 -0.08 -6.52
CA LEU A 152 -6.58 1.14 -5.78
C LEU A 152 -5.54 2.03 -6.49
N LEU A 153 -4.61 1.42 -7.23
CA LEU A 153 -3.49 2.15 -7.83
C LEU A 153 -3.97 3.18 -8.86
N ARG A 154 -3.39 4.37 -8.80
CA ARG A 154 -3.62 5.45 -9.78
C ARG A 154 -2.31 5.74 -10.52
N LYS A 155 -2.39 5.93 -11.84
CA LYS A 155 -1.23 6.27 -12.66
C LYS A 155 -0.77 7.68 -12.31
N ILE A 156 0.37 7.82 -11.65
CA ILE A 156 0.97 9.14 -11.44
C ILE A 156 1.64 9.56 -12.75
N LYS A 157 1.15 10.63 -13.38
CA LYS A 157 1.81 11.21 -14.55
C LYS A 157 2.98 12.08 -14.06
N GLY A 158 4.17 11.78 -14.55
CA GLY A 158 5.38 12.60 -14.33
C GLY A 158 5.13 14.02 -14.75
#